data_AF-A0A3L7N2D0-F1
#
_entry.id   AF-A0A3L7N2D0-F1
#
_cell.length_a   1.000
_cell.length_b   1.000
_cell.length_c   1.000
_cell.angle_alpha   90.00
_cell.angle_beta   90.00
_cell.angle_gamma   90.00
#
_symmetry.space_group_name_H-M   'P 1'
#
loop_
_entity.id
_entity.type
_entity.pdbx_description
1 polymer ?
#
loop_
_entity_poly.entity_id
_entity_poly.type
_entity_poly.pdbx_seq_one_letter_code
_entity_poly.pdbx_strand_id
1 'polypeptide(L)'
;MPFRNGTVSYSRFGVSGDLPDDANEGALALLSKHVVKPRGLSEEGVASGWCTGRHVFDSDFAWKHCGFSGAILCAMRMDVAKVPSEIRRAYVSMAEDDRRTKEDEAAGGGLSRIARRDARGDAERRCKEEISEGKYRRITMVPVLFDLVHGAVLAPVTSDTSFKELRGLVESTYGCKLSRRSAGGVAADIMEARGMTSDLDDAAPDAFTAPPAEVVTRAQESQSGRAAKRPEVPWALAGGEPRDFLGNVFLLWLWWNAEAREGVIETSKVPVAVVIDKVVDVECPWGVGGKASLRGP
;
A
#
# COMPACT_ATOMS: atom_id res chain seq x y z
N MET A 1 6.92 19.23 -2.85
CA MET A 1 6.81 17.75 -2.81
C MET A 1 8.10 17.16 -2.24
N PRO A 2 8.03 16.07 -1.46
CA PRO A 2 9.20 15.44 -0.83
C PRO A 2 10.35 15.15 -1.81
N PHE A 3 10.05 14.66 -3.01
CA PHE A 3 11.04 14.41 -4.08
C PHE A 3 11.88 15.64 -4.48
N ARG A 4 11.42 16.87 -4.21
CA ARG A 4 12.17 18.11 -4.49
C ARG A 4 13.04 18.58 -3.32
N ASN A 5 12.79 18.06 -2.12
CA ASN A 5 13.36 18.56 -0.87
C ASN A 5 14.36 17.56 -0.25
N GLY A 6 14.78 16.52 -0.99
CA GLY A 6 15.84 15.58 -0.60
C GLY A 6 15.37 14.37 0.21
N THR A 7 14.45 14.54 1.16
CA THR A 7 13.92 13.41 1.95
C THR A 7 12.65 12.86 1.29
N VAL A 8 12.65 11.57 0.97
CA VAL A 8 11.47 10.90 0.39
C VAL A 8 11.29 9.50 0.97
N SER A 9 10.04 9.14 1.24
CA SER A 9 9.61 7.76 1.45
C SER A 9 8.77 7.36 0.25
N TYR A 10 8.99 6.16 -0.30
CA TYR A 10 8.22 5.67 -1.43
C TYR A 10 8.17 4.15 -1.45
N SER A 11 7.18 3.62 -2.15
CA SER A 11 7.15 2.27 -2.67
C SER A 11 7.42 2.32 -4.17
N ARG A 12 8.17 1.33 -4.67
CA ARG A 12 8.41 1.16 -6.11
C ARG A 12 7.37 0.22 -6.69
N PHE A 13 6.78 0.62 -7.80
CA PHE A 13 5.81 -0.15 -8.56
C PHE A 13 6.39 -0.51 -9.93
N GLY A 14 6.14 -1.73 -10.37
CA GLY A 14 6.50 -2.20 -11.69
C GLY A 14 5.44 -1.77 -12.70
N VAL A 15 5.88 -1.50 -13.92
CA VAL A 15 5.00 -1.13 -15.03
C VAL A 15 5.03 -2.23 -16.09
N SER A 16 3.87 -2.61 -16.59
CA SER A 16 3.71 -3.46 -17.77
C SER A 16 3.04 -2.66 -18.88
N GLY A 17 3.65 -2.64 -20.07
CA GLY A 17 3.37 -1.69 -21.13
C GLY A 17 4.34 -0.51 -21.10
N ASP A 18 4.20 0.40 -22.06
CA ASP A 18 5.21 1.45 -22.29
C ASP A 18 4.79 2.77 -21.66
N LEU A 19 5.61 3.28 -20.74
CA LEU A 19 5.55 4.68 -20.33
C LEU A 19 6.03 5.57 -21.49
N PRO A 20 5.71 6.88 -21.46
CA PRO A 20 6.31 7.82 -22.41
C PRO A 20 7.85 7.80 -22.36
N ASP A 21 8.49 7.96 -23.51
CA ASP A 21 9.97 7.96 -23.60
C ASP A 21 10.61 9.16 -22.88
N ASP A 22 9.90 10.29 -22.80
CA ASP A 22 10.36 11.50 -22.12
C ASP A 22 9.18 12.36 -21.61
N ALA A 23 9.48 13.34 -20.75
CA ALA A 23 8.55 14.33 -20.22
C ALA A 23 8.16 15.41 -21.26
N ASN A 24 7.79 14.98 -22.47
CA ASN A 24 7.38 15.88 -23.55
C ASN A 24 5.96 16.44 -23.37
N GLU A 25 5.59 17.42 -24.19
CA GLU A 25 4.29 18.07 -24.13
C GLU A 25 3.11 17.09 -24.28
N GLY A 26 3.26 16.08 -25.12
CA GLY A 26 2.25 15.03 -25.31
C GLY A 26 2.01 14.19 -24.06
N ALA A 27 3.10 13.75 -23.41
CA ALA A 27 3.04 13.00 -22.15
C ALA A 27 2.36 13.81 -21.05
N LEU A 28 2.75 15.08 -20.90
CA LEU A 28 2.20 15.98 -19.89
C LEU A 28 0.73 16.34 -20.18
N ALA A 29 0.34 16.44 -21.46
CA ALA A 29 -1.05 16.65 -21.86
C ALA A 29 -1.96 15.44 -21.55
N LEU A 30 -1.43 14.23 -21.37
CA LEU A 30 -2.23 13.09 -20.92
C LEU A 30 -2.59 13.20 -19.44
N LEU A 31 -1.69 13.75 -18.60
CA LEU A 31 -1.97 14.01 -17.19
C LEU A 31 -3.10 15.03 -17.02
N SER A 32 -3.12 16.10 -17.83
CA SER A 32 -4.14 17.15 -17.75
C SER A 32 -5.55 16.65 -18.09
N LYS A 33 -5.68 15.59 -18.88
CA LYS A 33 -6.98 14.94 -19.18
C LYS A 33 -7.59 14.23 -17.98
N HIS A 34 -6.78 13.87 -16.98
CA HIS A 34 -7.18 13.08 -15.81
C HIS A 34 -7.07 13.88 -14.50
N VAL A 35 -7.28 15.19 -14.55
CA VAL A 35 -7.39 16.03 -13.34
C VAL A 35 -8.67 15.71 -12.57
N VAL A 36 -8.54 15.61 -11.24
CA VAL A 36 -9.67 15.31 -10.36
C VAL A 36 -10.72 16.43 -10.41
N LYS A 37 -11.98 16.05 -10.62
CA LYS A 37 -13.09 17.00 -10.64
C LYS A 37 -13.62 17.23 -9.21
N PRO A 38 -13.68 18.48 -8.71
CA PRO A 38 -14.09 18.79 -7.34
C PRO A 38 -15.49 18.29 -6.94
N ARG A 39 -16.39 18.02 -7.90
CA ARG A 39 -17.76 17.54 -7.64
C ARG A 39 -17.92 16.02 -7.70
N GLY A 40 -16.82 15.25 -7.68
CA GLY A 40 -16.85 13.82 -8.04
C GLY A 40 -17.60 12.86 -7.11
N LEU A 41 -18.04 13.27 -5.91
CA LEU A 41 -18.63 12.37 -4.92
C LEU A 41 -19.94 12.96 -4.37
N SER A 42 -21.07 12.44 -4.86
CA SER A 42 -22.41 12.63 -4.27
C SER A 42 -22.76 11.54 -3.24
N GLU A 43 -21.93 10.50 -3.16
CA GLU A 43 -22.08 9.36 -2.26
C GLU A 43 -20.74 9.07 -1.56
N GLU A 44 -20.77 8.19 -0.55
CA GLU A 44 -19.52 7.75 0.10
C GLU A 44 -18.64 7.03 -0.91
N GLY A 45 -17.35 7.37 -0.91
CA GLY A 45 -16.43 6.81 -1.89
C GLY A 45 -15.11 7.55 -1.94
N VAL A 46 -14.34 7.18 -2.95
CA VAL A 46 -13.05 7.78 -3.27
C VAL A 46 -13.08 8.23 -4.71
N ALA A 47 -12.60 9.44 -4.96
CA ALA A 47 -12.32 9.94 -6.30
C ALA A 47 -10.86 10.38 -6.35
N SER A 48 -10.19 10.12 -7.46
CA SER A 48 -8.79 10.46 -7.63
C SER A 48 -8.54 11.12 -8.99
N GLY A 49 -7.42 11.83 -9.09
CA GLY A 49 -6.94 12.42 -10.34
C GLY A 49 -5.62 13.13 -10.15
N TRP A 50 -5.00 13.54 -11.26
CA TRP A 50 -3.71 14.20 -11.22
C TRP A 50 -3.81 15.67 -10.77
N CYS A 51 -2.78 16.10 -10.07
CA CYS A 51 -2.40 17.48 -9.90
C CYS A 51 -0.88 17.57 -10.09
N THR A 52 -0.36 18.78 -10.31
CA THR A 52 1.09 18.98 -10.51
C THR A 52 1.87 18.72 -9.22
N GLY A 53 1.23 18.93 -8.07
CA GLY A 53 1.78 18.69 -6.73
C GLY A 53 2.34 19.91 -5.99
N ARG A 54 2.17 21.15 -6.50
CA ARG A 54 2.41 22.37 -5.69
C ARG A 54 1.34 22.53 -4.60
N HIS A 55 0.08 22.34 -4.99
CA HIS A 55 -1.07 22.25 -4.10
C HIS A 55 -2.14 21.35 -4.75
N VAL A 56 -3.16 20.96 -3.96
CA VAL A 56 -4.25 20.05 -4.34
C VAL A 56 -5.15 20.54 -5.50
N PHE A 57 -4.97 21.78 -5.94
CA PHE A 57 -5.75 22.40 -7.03
C PHE A 57 -4.88 22.79 -8.23
N ASP A 58 -3.58 22.47 -8.19
CA ASP A 58 -2.66 22.86 -9.25
C ASP A 58 -2.76 21.89 -10.43
N SER A 59 -3.03 22.42 -11.61
CA SER A 59 -3.21 21.69 -12.86
C SER A 59 -2.32 22.20 -14.00
N ASP A 60 -1.29 23.00 -13.70
CA ASP A 60 -0.30 23.46 -14.69
C ASP A 60 0.80 22.40 -14.94
N PHE A 61 0.50 21.43 -15.81
CA PHE A 61 1.42 20.33 -16.17
C PHE A 61 2.54 20.76 -17.13
N ALA A 62 2.97 22.01 -17.14
CA ALA A 62 4.12 22.42 -17.96
C ALA A 62 5.41 21.68 -17.56
N TRP A 63 6.34 21.53 -18.51
CA TRP A 63 7.64 20.89 -18.27
C TRP A 63 8.35 21.48 -17.04
N LYS A 64 8.33 22.81 -16.87
CA LYS A 64 8.97 23.50 -15.72
C LYS A 64 8.44 23.05 -14.35
N HIS A 65 7.28 22.42 -14.31
CA HIS A 65 6.61 21.97 -13.09
C HIS A 65 6.66 20.44 -12.92
N CYS A 66 6.60 19.69 -14.01
CA CYS A 66 6.49 18.25 -13.95
C CYS A 66 7.66 17.49 -14.60
N GLY A 67 8.35 18.10 -15.56
CA GLY A 67 9.40 17.45 -16.34
C GLY A 67 10.76 17.47 -15.66
N PHE A 68 11.43 16.32 -15.77
CA PHE A 68 12.84 16.11 -15.48
C PHE A 68 13.42 15.24 -16.61
N SER A 69 14.73 15.29 -16.84
CA SER A 69 15.36 14.41 -17.83
C SER A 69 15.10 12.95 -17.46
N GLY A 70 14.30 12.23 -18.26
CA GLY A 70 13.96 10.83 -18.03
C GLY A 70 12.97 10.58 -16.88
N ALA A 71 12.28 11.61 -16.38
CA ALA A 71 11.28 11.43 -15.33
C ALA A 71 10.15 12.48 -15.37
N ILE A 72 8.97 12.10 -14.88
CA ILE A 72 7.85 13.02 -14.66
C ILE A 72 7.48 13.01 -13.19
N LEU A 73 7.50 14.17 -12.54
CA LEU A 73 7.03 14.36 -11.17
C LEU A 73 5.67 15.07 -11.16
N CYS A 74 4.68 14.42 -10.59
CA CYS A 74 3.37 15.01 -10.33
C CYS A 74 2.83 14.50 -9.00
N ALA A 75 1.54 14.66 -8.76
CA ALA A 75 0.88 14.07 -7.61
C ALA A 75 -0.51 13.54 -7.97
N MET A 76 -0.89 12.43 -7.35
CA MET A 76 -2.27 11.98 -7.29
C MET A 76 -2.97 12.70 -6.15
N ARG A 77 -4.03 13.45 -6.45
CA ARG A 77 -4.98 13.91 -5.45
C ARG A 77 -6.03 12.82 -5.22
N MET A 78 -6.37 12.58 -3.95
CA MET A 78 -7.47 11.72 -3.55
C MET A 78 -8.48 12.52 -2.72
N ASP A 79 -9.74 12.46 -3.12
CA ASP A 79 -10.88 12.97 -2.37
C ASP A 79 -11.61 11.76 -1.78
N VAL A 80 -11.72 11.69 -0.45
CA VAL A 80 -12.45 10.64 0.26
C VAL A 80 -13.68 11.27 0.92
N ALA A 81 -14.88 10.78 0.57
CA ALA A 81 -16.12 11.15 1.22
C ALA A 81 -16.58 9.97 2.10
N LYS A 82 -16.56 10.16 3.42
CA LYS A 82 -16.98 9.11 4.37
C LYS A 82 -17.41 9.71 5.70
N VAL A 83 -18.62 9.39 6.14
CA VAL A 83 -19.09 9.79 7.47
C VAL A 83 -18.33 9.00 8.54
N PRO A 84 -17.71 9.66 9.54
CA PRO A 84 -17.06 8.96 10.65
C PRO A 84 -18.04 8.02 11.37
N SER A 85 -17.58 6.85 11.79
CA SER A 85 -18.44 5.81 12.38
C SER A 85 -19.10 6.23 13.68
N GLU A 86 -18.46 7.10 14.47
CA GLU A 86 -19.03 7.69 15.69
C GLU A 86 -20.18 8.65 15.36
N ILE A 87 -20.02 9.49 14.33
CA ILE A 87 -21.06 10.42 13.88
C ILE A 87 -22.28 9.65 13.33
N ARG A 88 -22.04 8.61 12.54
CA ARG A 88 -23.11 7.74 12.04
C ARG A 88 -23.88 7.08 13.20
N ARG A 89 -23.18 6.59 14.23
CA ARG A 89 -23.80 6.03 15.43
C ARG A 89 -24.62 7.07 16.18
N ALA A 90 -24.09 8.28 16.34
CA ALA A 90 -24.80 9.38 16.98
C ALA A 90 -26.12 9.71 16.24
N TYR A 91 -26.12 9.76 14.90
CA TYR A 91 -27.35 9.99 14.13
C TYR A 91 -28.40 8.89 14.30
N VAL A 92 -27.96 7.62 14.40
CA VAL A 92 -28.88 6.52 14.73
C VAL A 92 -29.48 6.72 16.13
N SER A 93 -28.65 7.03 17.13
CA SER A 93 -29.14 7.26 18.50
C SER A 93 -30.11 8.44 18.58
N MET A 94 -29.80 9.57 17.91
CA MET A 94 -30.70 10.72 17.85
C MET A 94 -32.05 10.38 17.21
N ALA A 95 -32.05 9.64 16.09
CA ALA A 95 -33.28 9.24 15.42
C ALA A 95 -34.09 8.22 16.24
N GLU A 96 -33.42 7.34 17.00
CA GLU A 96 -34.07 6.44 17.96
C GLU A 96 -34.69 7.22 19.12
N ASP A 97 -33.97 8.19 19.70
CA ASP A 97 -34.47 9.01 20.81
C ASP A 97 -35.68 9.87 20.39
N ASP A 98 -35.61 10.52 19.22
CA ASP A 98 -36.73 11.30 18.65
C ASP A 98 -38.00 10.45 18.46
N ARG A 99 -37.83 9.18 18.07
CA ARG A 99 -38.95 8.23 17.94
C ARG A 99 -39.44 7.75 19.29
N ARG A 100 -38.55 7.55 20.25
CA ARG A 100 -38.91 7.14 21.61
C ARG A 100 -39.77 8.21 22.27
N THR A 101 -39.41 9.49 22.14
CA THR A 101 -40.24 10.59 22.64
C THR A 101 -41.64 10.59 22.02
N LYS A 102 -41.76 10.31 20.71
CA LYS A 102 -43.07 10.24 20.02
C LYS A 102 -43.90 8.99 20.38
N GLU A 103 -43.25 7.86 20.65
CA GLU A 103 -43.91 6.60 21.04
C GLU A 103 -44.24 6.54 22.54
N ASP A 104 -43.40 7.09 23.42
CA ASP A 104 -43.66 7.19 24.87
C ASP A 104 -44.83 8.13 25.19
N GLU A 105 -45.07 9.15 24.35
CA GLU A 105 -46.31 9.95 24.39
C GLU A 105 -47.57 9.12 24.05
N ALA A 106 -47.42 7.97 23.38
CA ALA A 106 -48.52 7.13 22.90
C ALA A 106 -48.71 5.81 23.70
N ALA A 107 -47.65 5.19 24.22
CA ALA A 107 -47.69 4.01 25.10
C ALA A 107 -46.29 3.75 25.68
N GLY A 108 -46.13 3.83 27.01
CA GLY A 108 -44.83 3.75 27.72
C GLY A 108 -44.09 2.40 27.63
N GLY A 109 -43.49 2.11 26.47
CA GLY A 109 -42.69 0.93 26.20
C GLY A 109 -41.60 1.21 25.15
N GLY A 110 -40.47 0.48 25.24
CA GLY A 110 -39.31 0.71 24.38
C GLY A 110 -39.55 0.48 22.88
N LEU A 111 -38.71 1.11 22.04
CA LEU A 111 -38.81 1.12 20.58
C LEU A 111 -38.96 -0.27 19.95
N SER A 112 -39.93 -0.40 19.04
CA SER A 112 -40.14 -1.58 18.22
C SER A 112 -38.98 -1.86 17.24
N ARG A 113 -38.88 -3.11 16.75
CA ARG A 113 -37.88 -3.50 15.73
C ARG A 113 -38.04 -2.70 14.43
N ILE A 114 -39.26 -2.35 14.05
CA ILE A 114 -39.56 -1.55 12.86
C ILE A 114 -39.09 -0.11 13.10
N ALA A 115 -39.42 0.48 14.25
CA ALA A 115 -39.00 1.84 14.60
C ALA A 115 -37.46 2.00 14.60
N ARG A 116 -36.72 1.00 15.11
CA ARG A 116 -35.24 1.00 15.04
C ARG A 116 -34.70 0.88 13.61
N ARG A 117 -35.36 0.09 12.76
CA ARG A 117 -34.97 -0.03 11.34
C ARG A 117 -35.16 1.30 10.63
N ASP A 118 -36.29 1.96 10.85
CA ASP A 118 -36.60 3.23 10.22
C ASP A 118 -35.69 4.35 10.74
N ALA A 119 -35.36 4.36 12.05
CA ALA A 119 -34.37 5.28 12.62
C ALA A 119 -33.00 5.17 11.94
N ARG A 120 -32.56 3.94 11.66
CA ARG A 120 -31.34 3.71 10.87
C ARG A 120 -31.47 4.25 9.44
N GLY A 121 -32.62 4.07 8.81
CA GLY A 121 -32.91 4.63 7.48
C GLY A 121 -32.85 6.16 7.46
N ASP A 122 -33.41 6.83 8.46
CA ASP A 122 -33.35 8.29 8.62
C ASP A 122 -31.90 8.77 8.82
N ALA A 123 -31.14 8.08 9.67
CA ALA A 123 -29.72 8.37 9.89
C ALA A 123 -28.90 8.19 8.60
N GLU A 124 -29.16 7.14 7.82
CA GLU A 124 -28.48 6.90 6.53
C GLU A 124 -28.83 7.95 5.48
N ARG A 125 -30.10 8.39 5.41
CA ARG A 125 -30.52 9.47 4.51
C ARG A 125 -29.81 10.78 4.85
N ARG A 126 -29.76 11.14 6.14
CA ARG A 126 -28.99 12.29 6.62
C ARG A 126 -27.51 12.19 6.27
N CYS A 127 -26.89 11.01 6.44
CA CYS A 127 -25.49 10.79 6.06
C CYS A 127 -25.28 11.07 4.56
N LYS A 128 -26.19 10.62 3.70
CA LYS A 128 -26.10 10.84 2.24
C LYS A 128 -26.25 12.33 1.89
N GLU A 129 -27.22 13.01 2.49
CA GLU A 129 -27.42 14.47 2.32
C GLU A 129 -26.13 15.24 2.69
N GLU A 130 -25.57 15.00 3.88
CA GLU A 130 -24.36 15.70 4.33
C GLU A 130 -23.10 15.34 3.50
N ILE A 131 -23.04 14.13 2.94
CA ILE A 131 -21.98 13.75 1.98
C ILE A 131 -22.12 14.53 0.67
N SER A 132 -23.34 14.65 0.15
CA SER A 132 -23.61 15.42 -1.08
C SER A 132 -23.30 16.91 -0.91
N GLU A 133 -23.45 17.44 0.30
CA GLU A 133 -23.05 18.80 0.69
C GLU A 133 -21.53 18.95 0.87
N GLY A 134 -20.79 17.84 0.91
CA GLY A 134 -19.33 17.80 1.01
C GLY A 134 -18.77 17.87 2.43
N LYS A 135 -19.60 17.74 3.46
CA LYS A 135 -19.24 17.95 4.88
C LYS A 135 -18.15 17.01 5.40
N TYR A 136 -18.09 15.77 4.90
CA TYR A 136 -17.11 14.76 5.32
C TYR A 136 -16.06 14.45 4.26
N ARG A 137 -15.66 15.45 3.49
CA ARG A 137 -14.63 15.30 2.46
C ARG A 137 -13.24 15.51 3.04
N ARG A 138 -12.38 14.51 2.86
CA ARG A 138 -10.95 14.61 3.12
C ARG A 138 -10.19 14.62 1.80
N ILE A 139 -9.37 15.65 1.59
CA ILE A 139 -8.50 15.75 0.42
C ILE A 139 -7.07 15.42 0.84
N THR A 140 -6.41 14.54 0.11
CA THR A 140 -4.98 14.23 0.28
C THR A 140 -4.25 14.34 -1.05
N MET A 141 -2.94 14.58 -0.97
CA MET A 141 -2.05 14.67 -2.12
C MET A 141 -0.90 13.69 -1.94
N VAL A 142 -0.74 12.79 -2.90
CA VAL A 142 0.26 11.74 -2.91
C VAL A 142 1.24 12.03 -4.03
N PRO A 143 2.52 12.34 -3.75
CA PRO A 143 3.50 12.59 -4.80
C PRO A 143 3.79 11.31 -5.59
N VAL A 144 3.92 11.44 -6.91
CA VAL A 144 4.16 10.33 -7.84
C VAL A 144 5.29 10.72 -8.78
N LEU A 145 6.35 9.92 -8.80
CA LEU A 145 7.43 10.03 -9.76
C LEU A 145 7.32 8.88 -10.76
N PHE A 146 7.17 9.21 -12.04
CA PHE A 146 7.37 8.28 -13.14
C PHE A 146 8.85 8.29 -13.50
N ASP A 147 9.52 7.16 -13.29
CA ASP A 147 10.88 6.91 -13.74
C ASP A 147 10.80 6.30 -15.14
N LEU A 148 10.96 7.15 -16.16
CA LEU A 148 10.81 6.76 -17.55
C LEU A 148 12.01 5.93 -18.04
N VAL A 149 13.18 6.14 -17.43
CA VAL A 149 14.41 5.41 -17.77
C VAL A 149 14.31 3.94 -17.36
N HIS A 150 13.77 3.67 -16.16
CA HIS A 150 13.70 2.31 -15.62
C HIS A 150 12.32 1.67 -15.72
N GLY A 151 11.33 2.35 -16.33
CA GLY A 151 9.97 1.82 -16.48
C GLY A 151 9.29 1.57 -15.14
N ALA A 152 9.41 2.51 -14.19
CA ALA A 152 8.91 2.35 -12.83
C ALA A 152 8.11 3.56 -12.34
N VAL A 153 7.27 3.35 -11.34
CA VAL A 153 6.57 4.43 -10.63
C VAL A 153 6.94 4.40 -9.15
N LEU A 154 7.29 5.56 -8.59
CA LEU A 154 7.60 5.73 -7.18
C LEU A 154 6.54 6.60 -6.50
N ALA A 155 5.89 6.08 -5.47
CA ALA A 155 4.90 6.84 -4.68
C ALA A 155 4.83 6.30 -3.24
N PRO A 156 4.55 7.13 -2.22
CA PRO A 156 4.35 6.69 -0.83
C PRO A 156 2.98 6.02 -0.63
N VAL A 157 2.70 4.99 -1.41
CA VAL A 157 1.42 4.28 -1.42
C VAL A 157 1.59 2.90 -0.83
N THR A 158 1.08 2.73 0.39
CA THR A 158 1.12 1.44 1.10
C THR A 158 -0.26 0.78 1.16
N SER A 159 -1.34 1.56 1.31
CA SER A 159 -2.72 1.04 1.40
C SER A 159 -3.28 0.54 0.07
N ASP A 160 -4.12 -0.50 0.11
CA ASP A 160 -4.76 -1.05 -1.09
C ASP A 160 -5.73 -0.08 -1.76
N THR A 161 -6.43 0.75 -0.98
CA THR A 161 -7.30 1.80 -1.52
C THR A 161 -6.51 2.79 -2.36
N SER A 162 -5.42 3.35 -1.81
CA SER A 162 -4.57 4.28 -2.56
C SER A 162 -3.89 3.61 -3.75
N PHE A 163 -3.52 2.32 -3.64
CA PHE A 163 -2.93 1.58 -4.76
C PHE A 163 -3.94 1.35 -5.89
N LYS A 164 -5.19 1.01 -5.57
CA LYS A 164 -6.26 0.85 -6.56
C LYS A 164 -6.48 2.14 -7.35
N GLU A 165 -6.55 3.28 -6.66
CA GLU A 165 -6.70 4.59 -7.30
C GLU A 165 -5.49 4.93 -8.18
N LEU A 166 -4.26 4.77 -7.65
CA LEU A 166 -3.04 5.04 -8.42
C LEU A 166 -2.95 4.16 -9.68
N ARG A 167 -3.21 2.86 -9.55
CA ARG A 167 -3.21 1.92 -10.68
C ARG A 167 -4.23 2.33 -11.75
N GLY A 168 -5.46 2.66 -11.34
CA GLY A 168 -6.50 3.09 -12.28
C GLY A 168 -6.16 4.41 -12.99
N LEU A 169 -5.54 5.36 -12.29
CA LEU A 169 -5.07 6.61 -12.91
C LEU A 169 -3.93 6.38 -13.89
N VAL A 170 -2.94 5.56 -13.54
CA VAL A 170 -1.83 5.25 -14.46
C VAL A 170 -2.35 4.54 -15.71
N GLU A 171 -3.23 3.56 -15.55
CA GLU A 171 -3.83 2.81 -16.65
C GLU A 171 -4.69 3.71 -17.57
N SER A 172 -5.53 4.57 -17.00
CA SER A 172 -6.33 5.52 -17.81
C SER A 172 -5.48 6.60 -18.49
N THR A 173 -4.37 7.00 -17.88
CA THR A 173 -3.52 8.09 -18.40
C THR A 173 -2.57 7.63 -19.50
N TYR A 174 -1.88 6.52 -19.28
CA TYR A 174 -0.82 6.04 -20.16
C TYR A 174 -1.09 4.66 -20.76
N GLY A 175 -2.18 3.99 -20.38
CA GLY A 175 -2.48 2.64 -20.87
C GLY A 175 -1.64 1.53 -20.23
N CYS A 176 -0.76 1.86 -19.28
CA CYS A 176 0.13 0.91 -18.64
C CYS A 176 -0.50 0.28 -17.39
N LYS A 177 -0.16 -0.99 -17.11
CA LYS A 177 -0.58 -1.67 -15.89
C LYS A 177 0.44 -1.48 -14.79
N LEU A 178 -0.04 -1.17 -13.59
CA LEU A 178 0.79 -0.99 -12.40
C LEU A 178 0.68 -2.20 -11.47
N SER A 179 1.84 -2.75 -11.07
CA SER A 179 1.94 -3.87 -10.13
C SER A 179 2.78 -3.48 -8.91
N ARG A 180 2.44 -4.05 -7.74
CA ARG A 180 3.32 -3.98 -6.57
C ARG A 180 4.58 -4.81 -6.87
N ARG A 181 5.75 -4.27 -6.54
CA ARG A 181 6.99 -5.05 -6.61
C ARG A 181 7.22 -5.75 -5.28
N SER A 182 7.14 -7.07 -5.30
CA SER A 182 7.49 -7.90 -4.15
C SER A 182 8.98 -8.29 -4.21
N ALA A 183 9.52 -8.83 -3.11
CA ALA A 183 10.91 -9.25 -3.07
C ALA A 183 11.19 -10.40 -4.06
N GLY A 184 10.26 -11.35 -4.18
CA GLY A 184 10.35 -12.43 -5.16
C GLY A 184 10.29 -11.92 -6.59
N GLY A 185 9.41 -10.94 -6.88
CA GLY A 185 9.35 -10.32 -8.21
C GLY A 185 10.65 -9.59 -8.59
N VAL A 186 11.26 -8.88 -7.65
CA VAL A 186 12.58 -8.23 -7.88
C VAL A 186 13.67 -9.28 -8.10
N ALA A 187 13.67 -10.38 -7.35
CA ALA A 187 14.61 -11.47 -7.55
C ALA A 187 14.44 -12.11 -8.93
N ALA A 188 13.20 -12.31 -9.39
CA ALA A 188 12.89 -12.81 -10.72
C ALA A 188 13.49 -11.92 -11.82
N ASP A 189 13.27 -10.60 -11.77
CA ASP A 189 13.85 -9.68 -12.76
C ASP A 189 15.39 -9.78 -12.81
N ILE A 190 16.04 -9.83 -11.63
CA ILE A 190 17.50 -9.87 -11.52
C ILE A 190 18.05 -11.17 -12.10
N MET A 191 17.41 -12.30 -11.80
CA MET A 191 17.86 -13.61 -12.26
C MET A 191 17.55 -13.83 -13.74
N GLU A 192 16.42 -13.33 -14.24
CA GLU A 192 16.10 -13.32 -15.66
C GLU A 192 17.14 -12.53 -16.47
N ALA A 193 17.49 -11.31 -16.03
CA ALA A 193 18.51 -10.49 -16.68
C ALA A 193 19.91 -11.14 -16.70
N ARG A 194 20.16 -12.11 -15.81
CA ARG A 194 21.42 -12.87 -15.73
C ARG A 194 21.35 -14.23 -16.43
N GLY A 195 20.18 -14.66 -16.92
CA GLY A 195 19.97 -16.00 -17.45
C GLY A 195 20.04 -17.11 -16.39
N MET A 196 19.76 -16.78 -15.13
CA MET A 196 19.89 -17.67 -13.95
C MET A 196 18.52 -18.00 -13.33
N THR A 197 17.46 -18.10 -14.14
CA THR A 197 16.10 -18.33 -13.65
C THR A 197 15.94 -19.66 -12.91
N SER A 198 16.68 -20.70 -13.32
CA SER A 198 16.71 -22.00 -12.65
C SER A 198 17.14 -21.91 -11.19
N ASP A 199 18.10 -21.01 -10.89
CA ASP A 199 18.63 -20.86 -9.53
C ASP A 199 17.58 -20.24 -8.59
N LEU A 200 16.69 -19.41 -9.13
CA LEU A 200 15.56 -18.86 -8.39
C LEU A 200 14.48 -19.91 -8.12
N ASP A 201 14.28 -20.86 -9.03
CA ASP A 201 13.33 -21.95 -8.85
C ASP A 201 13.79 -22.94 -7.76
N ASP A 202 15.10 -23.13 -7.62
CA ASP A 202 15.70 -23.95 -6.56
C ASP A 202 15.85 -23.22 -5.21
N ALA A 203 15.66 -21.89 -5.21
CA ALA A 203 15.75 -21.07 -4.02
C ALA A 203 14.66 -21.48 -3.00
N ALA A 204 15.06 -21.56 -1.73
CA ALA A 204 14.14 -21.87 -0.65
C ALA A 204 14.49 -21.11 0.62
N PRO A 205 13.53 -20.99 1.55
CA PRO A 205 13.77 -20.33 2.83
C PRO A 205 14.95 -20.94 3.59
N ASP A 206 15.85 -20.07 4.05
CA ASP A 206 16.94 -20.42 4.95
C ASP A 206 16.40 -20.72 6.35
N ALA A 207 16.92 -21.80 6.95
CA ALA A 207 16.55 -22.21 8.30
C ALA A 207 17.16 -21.31 9.38
N PHE A 208 18.37 -20.79 9.14
CA PHE A 208 19.27 -20.08 10.08
C PHE A 208 19.59 -20.79 11.40
N THR A 209 18.81 -21.79 11.80
CA THR A 209 18.93 -22.61 13.00
C THR A 209 18.63 -24.07 12.69
N ALA A 210 19.04 -24.97 13.58
CA ALA A 210 18.67 -26.38 13.49
C ALA A 210 17.14 -26.55 13.70
N PRO A 211 16.50 -27.54 13.03
CA PRO A 211 15.10 -27.85 13.25
C PRO A 211 14.85 -28.27 14.71
N PRO A 212 13.79 -27.74 15.37
CA PRO A 212 13.36 -28.23 16.68
C PRO A 212 13.01 -29.72 16.64
N ALA A 213 13.20 -30.43 17.75
CA ALA A 213 12.95 -31.88 17.84
C ALA A 213 11.52 -32.27 17.41
N GLU A 214 10.53 -31.43 17.76
CA GLU A 214 9.12 -31.58 17.40
C GLU A 214 8.86 -31.51 15.89
N VAL A 215 9.65 -30.71 15.17
CA VAL A 215 9.56 -30.61 13.70
C VAL A 215 10.19 -31.85 13.05
N VAL A 216 11.31 -32.31 13.61
CA VAL A 216 12.00 -33.52 13.14
C VAL A 216 11.09 -34.75 13.26
N THR A 217 10.42 -34.93 14.41
CA THR A 217 9.48 -36.04 14.62
C THR A 217 8.29 -35.97 13.67
N ARG A 218 7.67 -34.79 13.50
CA ARG A 218 6.56 -34.60 12.56
C ARG A 218 6.94 -34.86 11.10
N ALA A 219 8.16 -34.49 10.70
CA ALA A 219 8.65 -34.72 9.35
C ALA A 219 8.95 -36.21 9.08
N GLN A 220 9.41 -36.95 10.10
CA GLN A 220 9.59 -38.40 10.04
C GLN A 220 8.26 -39.14 9.90
N GLU A 221 7.22 -38.71 10.61
CA GLU A 221 5.87 -39.28 10.53
C GLU A 221 5.17 -39.01 9.19
N SER A 222 5.40 -37.84 8.60
CA SER A 222 4.77 -37.41 7.34
C SER A 222 5.48 -37.89 6.06
N GLN A 223 6.58 -38.64 6.17
CA GLN A 223 7.46 -39.02 5.04
C GLN A 223 7.96 -37.82 4.20
N SER A 224 7.86 -36.60 4.73
CA SER A 224 8.24 -35.37 4.02
C SER A 224 9.68 -34.98 4.38
N GLY A 225 10.65 -35.70 3.79
CA GLY A 225 12.09 -35.45 4.07
C GLY A 225 12.58 -34.02 3.78
N ARG A 226 11.83 -33.23 3.01
CA ARG A 226 12.10 -31.80 2.77
C ARG A 226 11.65 -30.91 3.95
N ALA A 227 10.54 -31.21 4.62
CA ALA A 227 10.05 -30.44 5.76
C ALA A 227 10.96 -30.56 7.00
N ALA A 228 11.72 -31.66 7.10
CA ALA A 228 12.71 -31.86 8.17
C ALA A 228 13.92 -30.91 8.08
N LYS A 229 14.21 -30.37 6.89
CA LYS A 229 15.46 -29.63 6.62
C LYS A 229 15.25 -28.14 6.33
N ARG A 230 14.02 -27.73 5.97
CA ARG A 230 13.72 -26.36 5.58
C ARG A 230 12.44 -25.89 6.26
N PRO A 231 12.40 -24.65 6.78
CA PRO A 231 11.19 -24.10 7.35
C PRO A 231 10.12 -23.87 6.28
N GLU A 232 8.87 -24.12 6.64
CA GLU A 232 7.74 -23.65 5.85
C GLU A 232 7.49 -22.19 6.20
N VAL A 233 7.22 -21.36 5.19
CA VAL A 233 6.95 -19.93 5.37
C VAL A 233 5.52 -19.65 4.88
N PRO A 234 4.48 -19.95 5.70
CA PRO A 234 3.09 -19.97 5.24
C PRO A 234 2.61 -18.62 4.69
N TRP A 235 3.11 -17.51 5.24
CA TRP A 235 2.74 -16.17 4.77
C TRP A 235 3.27 -15.88 3.35
N ALA A 236 4.47 -16.39 2.99
CA ALA A 236 5.01 -16.22 1.65
C ALA A 236 4.24 -17.08 0.63
N LEU A 237 3.88 -18.31 1.03
CA LEU A 237 3.06 -19.22 0.23
C LEU A 237 1.63 -18.68 0.01
N ALA A 238 1.05 -18.02 1.00
CA ALA A 238 -0.27 -17.39 0.90
C ALA A 238 -0.26 -16.05 0.15
N GLY A 239 0.91 -15.40 0.03
CA GLY A 239 1.08 -14.04 -0.50
C GLY A 239 1.06 -13.91 -2.03
N GLY A 240 0.89 -15.01 -2.76
CA GLY A 240 0.84 -15.03 -4.23
C GLY A 240 2.19 -15.08 -4.93
N GLU A 241 3.29 -14.68 -4.27
CA GLU A 241 4.67 -14.87 -4.75
C GLU A 241 5.48 -15.73 -3.74
N PRO A 242 5.67 -17.04 -4.02
CA PRO A 242 6.34 -17.96 -3.11
C PRO A 242 7.77 -17.56 -2.74
N ARG A 243 8.47 -16.77 -3.57
CA ARG A 243 9.86 -16.33 -3.33
C ARG A 243 9.97 -15.06 -2.49
N ASP A 244 8.86 -14.55 -1.96
CA ASP A 244 8.89 -13.36 -1.09
C ASP A 244 9.65 -13.56 0.22
N PHE A 245 9.96 -14.82 0.61
CA PHE A 245 10.86 -15.11 1.72
C PHE A 245 12.25 -14.47 1.55
N LEU A 246 12.69 -14.21 0.31
CA LEU A 246 13.96 -13.53 0.02
C LEU A 246 14.04 -12.13 0.63
N GLY A 247 12.89 -11.44 0.76
CA GLY A 247 12.82 -10.15 1.44
C GLY A 247 13.23 -10.24 2.90
N ASN A 248 12.82 -11.30 3.61
CA ASN A 248 13.20 -11.52 5.00
C ASN A 248 14.68 -11.89 5.13
N VAL A 249 15.18 -12.76 4.24
CA VAL A 249 16.61 -13.10 4.19
C VAL A 249 17.45 -11.83 3.99
N PHE A 250 17.02 -10.94 3.10
CA PHE A 250 17.68 -9.66 2.88
C PHE A 250 17.62 -8.74 4.11
N LEU A 251 16.47 -8.62 4.77
CA LEU A 251 16.34 -7.82 5.99
C LEU A 251 17.19 -8.37 7.15
N LEU A 252 17.26 -9.69 7.31
CA LEU A 252 18.11 -10.32 8.31
C LEU A 252 19.60 -10.08 7.99
N TRP A 253 19.98 -10.17 6.72
CA TRP A 253 21.32 -9.82 6.27
C TRP A 253 21.65 -8.35 6.55
N LEU A 254 20.72 -7.43 6.32
CA LEU A 254 20.89 -6.01 6.65
C LEU A 254 21.05 -5.79 8.17
N TRP A 255 20.26 -6.47 8.99
CA TRP A 255 20.40 -6.43 10.44
C TRP A 255 21.77 -6.94 10.89
N TRP A 256 22.19 -8.11 10.39
CA TRP A 256 23.52 -8.65 10.69
C TRP A 256 24.63 -7.70 10.25
N ASN A 257 24.48 -7.04 9.10
CA ASN A 257 25.45 -6.05 8.61
C ASN A 257 25.49 -4.81 9.51
N ALA A 258 24.34 -4.33 9.99
CA ALA A 258 24.26 -3.24 10.96
C ALA A 258 25.01 -3.57 12.25
N GLU A 259 24.80 -4.76 12.81
CA GLU A 259 25.41 -5.20 14.07
C GLU A 259 26.89 -5.56 13.93
N ALA A 260 27.26 -6.32 12.89
CA ALA A 260 28.60 -6.89 12.75
C ALA A 260 29.56 -6.02 11.93
N ARG A 261 29.04 -5.03 11.18
CA ARG A 261 29.82 -4.22 10.21
C ARG A 261 29.44 -2.73 10.24
N GLU A 262 28.88 -2.25 11.34
CA GLU A 262 28.49 -0.84 11.54
C GLU A 262 27.48 -0.30 10.49
N GLY A 263 26.82 -1.19 9.75
CA GLY A 263 25.78 -0.84 8.79
C GLY A 263 26.27 -0.14 7.53
N VAL A 264 27.58 -0.12 7.25
CA VAL A 264 28.13 0.49 6.04
C VAL A 264 28.28 -0.56 4.94
N ILE A 265 27.49 -0.40 3.87
CA ILE A 265 27.51 -1.27 2.69
C ILE A 265 28.18 -0.54 1.54
N GLU A 266 29.36 -1.03 1.15
CA GLU A 266 30.06 -0.53 -0.03
C GLU A 266 29.31 -0.93 -1.31
N THR A 267 29.02 0.05 -2.16
CA THR A 267 28.47 -0.19 -3.50
C THR A 267 29.40 0.38 -4.56
N SER A 268 29.21 -0.03 -5.82
CA SER A 268 30.05 0.43 -6.93
C SER A 268 30.00 1.93 -7.19
N LYS A 269 28.97 2.63 -6.69
CA LYS A 269 28.79 4.07 -6.90
C LYS A 269 29.02 4.88 -5.62
N VAL A 270 28.41 4.45 -4.52
CA VAL A 270 28.43 5.18 -3.24
C VAL A 270 28.35 4.21 -2.06
N PRO A 271 28.97 4.52 -0.92
CA PRO A 271 28.67 3.80 0.31
C PRO A 271 27.23 4.09 0.75
N VAL A 272 26.54 3.05 1.25
CA VAL A 272 25.18 3.16 1.78
C VAL A 272 25.21 2.81 3.26
N ALA A 273 24.78 3.75 4.10
CA ALA A 273 24.61 3.51 5.53
C ALA A 273 23.19 3.01 5.82
N VAL A 274 23.08 1.92 6.57
CA VAL A 274 21.83 1.30 6.98
C VAL A 274 21.73 1.34 8.50
N VAL A 275 20.62 1.86 9.00
CA VAL A 275 20.32 1.93 10.43
C VAL A 275 18.92 1.37 10.66
N ILE A 276 18.77 0.54 11.68
CA ILE A 276 17.49 -0.01 12.13
C ILE A 276 17.07 0.76 13.38
N ASP A 277 16.18 1.74 13.19
CA ASP A 277 15.85 2.76 14.19
C ASP A 277 14.74 2.36 15.19
N LYS A 278 13.91 1.36 14.88
CA LYS A 278 12.70 1.07 15.67
C LYS A 278 12.64 -0.34 16.21
N VAL A 279 12.01 -1.24 15.45
CA VAL A 279 11.70 -2.60 15.90
C VAL A 279 11.77 -3.52 14.70
N VAL A 280 12.42 -4.67 14.88
CA VAL A 280 12.36 -5.82 13.97
C VAL A 280 11.53 -6.89 14.66
N ASP A 281 10.34 -7.14 14.13
CA ASP A 281 9.54 -8.29 14.57
C ASP A 281 10.04 -9.54 13.85
N VAL A 282 10.46 -10.53 14.63
CA VAL A 282 10.93 -11.83 14.15
C VAL A 282 9.96 -12.91 14.59
N GLU A 283 9.71 -13.87 13.71
CA GLU A 283 8.92 -15.06 14.02
C GLU A 283 9.79 -16.29 13.85
N CYS A 284 9.59 -17.29 14.70
CA CYS A 284 10.29 -18.55 14.56
C CYS A 284 10.02 -19.13 13.16
N PRO A 285 11.05 -19.35 12.32
CA PRO A 285 10.85 -19.85 10.97
C PRO A 285 10.24 -21.26 10.97
N TRP A 286 10.41 -22.00 12.08
CA TRP A 286 9.84 -23.33 12.28
C TRP A 286 8.40 -23.32 12.83
N GLY A 287 7.82 -22.15 13.10
CA GLY A 287 6.45 -22.02 13.61
C GLY A 287 6.23 -22.47 15.07
N VAL A 288 7.30 -22.76 15.81
CA VAL A 288 7.23 -23.28 17.19
C VAL A 288 7.41 -22.17 18.24
N GLY A 289 8.37 -21.27 18.02
CA GLY A 289 8.82 -20.29 19.02
C GLY A 289 8.01 -18.99 19.14
N GLY A 290 6.88 -18.88 18.44
CA GLY A 290 6.07 -17.66 18.42
C GLY A 290 6.78 -16.44 17.82
N LYS A 291 6.30 -15.24 18.17
CA LYS A 291 6.81 -13.93 17.71
C LYS A 291 7.64 -13.25 18.78
N ALA A 292 8.74 -12.64 18.40
CA ALA A 292 9.60 -11.80 19.23
C ALA A 292 9.84 -10.45 18.55
N SER A 293 10.03 -9.39 19.34
CA SER A 293 10.31 -8.04 18.85
C SER A 293 11.70 -7.61 19.33
N LEU A 294 12.61 -7.39 18.39
CA LEU A 294 13.94 -6.83 18.65
C LEU A 294 13.86 -5.32 18.51
N ARG A 295 14.31 -4.54 19.49
CA ARG A 295 14.36 -3.08 19.38
C ARG A 295 15.74 -2.66 18.89
N GLY A 296 15.78 -1.61 18.06
CA GLY A 296 17.03 -0.92 17.77
C GLY A 296 17.64 -0.35 19.06
N PRO A 297 18.96 -0.08 19.06
CA PRO A 297 19.64 0.55 20.19
C PRO A 297 19.09 1.96 20.53
#